data_AF-A0AA50Q7C1-F1
#
_entry.id   AF-A0AA50Q7C1-F1
#
_cell.length_a   1.000
_cell.length_b   1.000
_cell.length_c   1.000
_cell.angle_alpha   90.00
_cell.angle_beta   90.00
_cell.angle_gamma   90.00
#
_symmetry.space_group_name_H-M   'P 1'
#
loop_
_entity.id
_entity.type
_entity.pdbx_description
1 polymer ?
#
loop_
_entity_poly.entity_id
_entity_poly.type
_entity_poly.pdbx_seq_one_letter_code
_entity_poly.pdbx_strand_id
1 'polypeptide(L)'
;MPFASRLKGSKLAVFSQVKLMNIAFSAALIFSVMGLSINANAADEAMPQEYIPLVQGLIDAAKANDPEAIAKRVAYPLKREYPIPAIQNTQEMIARFDQVFDPKLLEQIAHSKIEADWQTMGWRGIMLGSGVVWLDFDGKIIAINYQTPVEAKLKAELIAKQQTALHPSVSEFVSPALSWETAKFTIRVDDMGNSQYRYAAWAKGKALSEKPDLVLNKGKLVFDGSGGNHSYQFRSGPYQYYCYVTVLGGSDSPLGELVVFKNDQEILTQAVIKAD
;
A
#
# COMPACT_ATOMS: atom_id res chain seq x y z
N MET A 1 11.82 66.03 40.59
CA MET A 1 12.99 65.46 41.31
C MET A 1 12.90 65.89 42.77
N PRO A 2 13.32 65.10 43.78
CA PRO A 2 14.27 63.98 43.68
C PRO A 2 13.89 62.64 44.39
N PHE A 3 14.57 61.59 43.92
CA PHE A 3 15.14 60.40 44.59
C PHE A 3 14.31 59.60 45.61
N ALA A 4 13.89 58.36 45.32
CA ALA A 4 14.66 57.09 45.25
C ALA A 4 14.82 56.37 46.61
N SER A 5 14.24 55.17 46.70
CA SER A 5 14.80 54.07 47.50
C SER A 5 14.47 52.71 46.85
N ARG A 6 15.52 51.93 46.61
CA ARG A 6 15.49 50.51 46.23
C ARG A 6 15.26 49.67 47.48
N LEU A 7 14.55 48.56 47.36
CA LEU A 7 14.91 47.31 48.04
C LEU A 7 14.42 46.10 47.24
N LYS A 8 15.27 45.07 47.27
CA LYS A 8 15.33 43.89 46.41
C LYS A 8 14.28 42.85 46.81
N GLY A 9 13.74 42.15 45.81
CA GLY A 9 12.92 40.96 45.99
C GLY A 9 13.11 40.00 44.82
N SER A 10 14.11 39.14 44.92
CA SER A 10 14.38 38.01 44.02
C SER A 10 13.32 36.93 44.17
N LYS A 11 12.66 36.51 43.07
CA LYS A 11 12.05 35.18 42.97
C LYS A 11 12.30 34.56 41.61
N LEU A 12 12.56 33.27 41.71
CA LEU A 12 13.15 32.34 40.76
C LEU A 12 12.39 32.22 39.43
N ALA A 13 13.18 32.00 38.40
CA ALA A 13 12.77 31.47 37.11
C ALA A 13 12.24 30.03 37.25
N VAL A 14 11.08 29.78 36.65
CA VAL A 14 10.65 28.46 36.19
C VAL A 14 9.95 28.68 34.86
N PHE A 15 10.66 28.46 33.75
CA PHE A 15 10.01 28.12 32.49
C PHE A 15 10.69 26.87 31.93
N SER A 16 9.87 25.83 31.93
CA SER A 16 10.13 24.45 31.56
C SER A 16 10.66 24.30 30.15
N GLN A 17 11.73 23.52 29.99
CA GLN A 17 12.11 22.94 28.71
C GLN A 17 11.01 21.99 28.22
N VAL A 18 10.40 22.30 27.08
CA VAL A 18 9.61 21.31 26.34
C VAL A 18 10.60 20.48 25.53
N LYS A 19 10.93 19.29 26.04
CA LYS A 19 11.58 18.23 25.25
C LYS A 19 10.62 17.76 24.17
N LEU A 20 11.10 17.73 22.92
CA LEU A 20 10.50 16.92 21.86
C LEU A 20 10.44 15.46 22.34
N MET A 21 9.29 14.83 22.19
CA MET A 21 9.14 13.40 22.42
C MET A 21 8.45 12.79 21.20
N ASN A 22 9.21 11.93 20.51
CA ASN A 22 8.72 11.01 19.48
C ASN A 22 7.60 10.16 20.06
N ILE A 23 6.45 10.09 19.37
CA ILE A 23 5.43 9.08 19.65
C ILE A 23 5.24 8.28 18.37
N ALA A 24 5.85 7.10 18.36
CA ALA A 24 5.52 6.00 17.47
C ALA A 24 4.15 5.45 17.90
N PHE A 25 3.16 5.50 17.01
CA PHE A 25 1.87 4.86 17.24
C PHE A 25 1.96 3.38 16.86
N SER A 26 2.09 2.52 17.87
CA SER A 26 1.77 1.10 17.77
C SER A 26 0.27 0.93 18.03
N ALA A 27 -0.50 0.63 16.99
CA ALA A 27 -1.92 0.30 17.14
C ALA A 27 -2.06 -1.16 17.58
N ALA A 28 -2.24 -1.38 18.88
CA ALA A 28 -2.74 -2.63 19.41
C ALA A 28 -4.27 -2.59 19.42
N LEU A 29 -4.93 -3.37 18.57
CA LEU A 29 -6.38 -3.51 18.56
C LEU A 29 -6.79 -4.71 19.44
N ILE A 30 -7.50 -4.44 20.52
CA ILE A 30 -8.09 -5.45 21.41
C ILE A 30 -9.39 -5.94 20.74
N PHE A 31 -9.42 -7.18 20.29
CA PHE A 31 -10.64 -7.87 19.87
C PHE A 31 -11.26 -8.58 21.07
N SER A 32 -12.51 -8.24 21.40
CA SER A 32 -13.33 -9.04 22.31
C SER A 32 -14.66 -9.32 21.62
N VAL A 33 -14.81 -10.54 21.09
CA VAL A 33 -16.12 -11.19 20.89
C VAL A 33 -15.92 -12.69 21.10
N MET A 34 -16.57 -13.23 22.15
CA MET A 34 -16.69 -14.66 22.43
C MET A 34 -17.59 -15.33 21.39
N GLY A 35 -17.13 -16.44 20.81
CA GLY A 35 -17.92 -17.32 19.97
C GLY A 35 -17.14 -18.58 19.58
N LEU A 36 -17.41 -19.68 20.28
CA LEU A 36 -17.10 -21.09 19.98
C LEU A 36 -15.81 -21.36 19.15
N SER A 37 -14.73 -21.60 19.90
CA SER A 37 -13.40 -21.96 19.42
C SER A 37 -13.40 -23.29 18.67
N ILE A 38 -13.27 -23.24 17.34
CA ILE A 38 -12.55 -24.27 16.61
C ILE A 38 -11.08 -23.89 16.76
N ASN A 39 -10.39 -24.53 17.71
CA ASN A 39 -8.95 -24.36 17.87
C ASN A 39 -8.24 -25.02 16.67
N ALA A 40 -8.20 -24.33 15.53
CA ALA A 40 -7.09 -24.51 14.60
C ALA A 40 -5.90 -23.79 15.27
N ASN A 41 -5.20 -24.51 16.14
CA ASN A 41 -3.86 -24.11 16.54
C ASN A 41 -3.03 -24.08 15.26
N ALA A 42 -2.86 -22.91 14.65
CA ALA A 42 -1.71 -22.65 13.80
C ALA A 42 -0.48 -22.63 14.73
N ALA A 43 -0.07 -23.82 15.17
CA ALA A 43 1.29 -24.00 15.64
C ALA A 43 2.21 -23.63 14.47
N ASP A 44 3.38 -23.05 14.78
CA ASP A 44 4.49 -22.92 13.83
C ASP A 44 4.78 -24.31 13.25
N GLU A 45 4.14 -24.65 12.14
CA GLU A 45 4.52 -25.83 11.38
C GLU A 45 5.86 -25.47 10.74
N ALA A 46 6.90 -26.21 11.15
CA ALA A 46 8.21 -26.12 10.54
C ALA A 46 8.07 -26.18 9.02
N MET A 47 8.80 -25.34 8.31
CA MET A 47 8.72 -25.26 6.85
C MET A 47 8.81 -26.66 6.22
N PRO A 48 7.86 -27.02 5.34
CA PRO A 48 7.91 -28.28 4.62
C PRO A 48 9.25 -28.43 3.88
N GLN A 49 9.86 -29.62 3.99
CA GLN A 49 11.21 -29.89 3.49
C GLN A 49 11.37 -29.60 1.99
N GLU A 50 10.32 -29.76 1.21
CA GLU A 50 10.27 -29.46 -0.23
C GLU A 50 10.50 -27.98 -0.57
N TYR A 51 10.17 -27.05 0.33
CA TYR A 51 10.34 -25.61 0.10
C TYR A 51 11.68 -25.05 0.60
N ILE A 52 12.40 -25.81 1.44
CA ILE A 52 13.71 -25.39 1.97
C ILE A 52 14.71 -25.05 0.85
N PRO A 53 14.89 -25.88 -0.21
CA PRO A 53 15.82 -25.54 -1.29
C PRO A 53 15.44 -24.28 -2.06
N LEU A 54 14.14 -23.97 -2.16
CA LEU A 54 13.65 -22.79 -2.87
C LEU A 54 14.06 -21.50 -2.15
N VAL A 55 13.81 -21.47 -0.84
CA VAL A 55 14.21 -20.37 0.06
C VAL A 55 15.73 -20.26 0.13
N GLN A 56 16.43 -21.38 0.33
CA GLN A 56 17.89 -21.42 0.39
C GLN A 56 18.51 -20.77 -0.85
N GLY A 57 17.98 -21.06 -2.02
CA GLY A 57 18.51 -20.49 -3.24
C GLY A 57 18.38 -18.96 -3.32
N LEU A 58 17.34 -18.36 -2.73
CA LEU A 58 17.21 -16.89 -2.68
C LEU A 58 18.21 -16.31 -1.68
N ILE A 59 18.38 -16.97 -0.52
CA ILE A 59 19.40 -16.61 0.46
C ILE A 59 20.79 -16.64 -0.17
N ASP A 60 21.12 -17.66 -0.95
CA ASP A 60 22.42 -17.81 -1.61
C ASP A 60 22.65 -16.70 -2.66
N ALA A 61 21.63 -16.38 -3.46
CA ALA A 61 21.71 -15.28 -4.42
C ALA A 61 21.93 -13.92 -3.73
N ALA A 62 21.28 -13.69 -2.58
CA ALA A 62 21.49 -12.49 -1.78
C ALA A 62 22.89 -12.43 -1.16
N LYS A 63 23.40 -13.55 -0.62
CA LYS A 63 24.77 -13.65 -0.09
C LYS A 63 25.84 -13.40 -1.16
N ALA A 64 25.59 -13.87 -2.38
CA ALA A 64 26.46 -13.63 -3.51
C ALA A 64 26.39 -12.20 -4.05
N ASN A 65 25.40 -11.40 -3.59
CA ASN A 65 25.09 -10.08 -4.12
C ASN A 65 24.97 -10.11 -5.66
N ASP A 66 24.15 -11.05 -6.17
CA ASP A 66 23.97 -11.35 -7.60
C ASP A 66 22.57 -10.90 -8.08
N PRO A 67 22.44 -9.67 -8.63
CA PRO A 67 21.18 -9.14 -9.13
C PRO A 67 20.55 -10.00 -10.23
N GLU A 68 21.36 -10.62 -11.09
CA GLU A 68 20.91 -11.48 -12.17
C GLU A 68 20.27 -12.77 -11.65
N ALA A 69 20.87 -13.39 -10.64
CA ALA A 69 20.32 -14.58 -9.97
C ALA A 69 19.02 -14.25 -9.22
N ILE A 70 18.95 -13.09 -8.55
CA ILE A 70 17.73 -12.63 -7.87
C ILE A 70 16.64 -12.32 -8.89
N ALA A 71 16.94 -11.59 -9.97
CA ALA A 71 15.95 -11.22 -10.98
C ALA A 71 15.32 -12.44 -11.69
N LYS A 72 16.08 -13.53 -11.89
CA LYS A 72 15.53 -14.80 -12.43
C LYS A 72 14.52 -15.47 -11.48
N ARG A 73 14.56 -15.12 -10.19
CA ARG A 73 13.66 -15.63 -9.16
C ARG A 73 12.43 -14.76 -8.97
N VAL A 74 12.22 -13.68 -9.74
CA VAL A 74 11.01 -12.86 -9.62
C VAL A 74 9.89 -13.38 -10.53
N ALA A 75 8.66 -13.41 -10.01
CA ALA A 75 7.47 -13.58 -10.82
C ALA A 75 7.10 -12.23 -11.45
N TYR A 76 6.99 -12.19 -12.79
CA TYR A 76 6.66 -10.97 -13.52
C TYR A 76 5.22 -10.99 -14.06
N PRO A 77 4.55 -9.83 -14.13
CA PRO A 77 5.04 -8.51 -13.71
C PRO A 77 5.07 -8.34 -12.18
N LEU A 78 6.15 -7.77 -11.65
CA LEU A 78 6.26 -7.45 -10.22
C LEU A 78 5.60 -6.10 -9.96
N LYS A 79 4.43 -6.14 -9.30
CA LYS A 79 3.70 -4.93 -8.91
C LYS A 79 4.44 -4.18 -7.79
N ARG A 80 4.50 -2.86 -7.92
CA ARG A 80 4.99 -1.93 -6.90
C ARG A 80 3.84 -1.05 -6.42
N GLU A 81 4.06 -0.31 -5.35
CA GLU A 81 3.02 0.58 -4.82
C GLU A 81 2.69 1.67 -5.84
N TYR A 82 1.40 1.86 -6.14
CA TYR A 82 0.94 2.92 -7.05
C TYR A 82 1.43 4.30 -6.53
N PRO A 83 1.97 5.21 -7.38
CA PRO A 83 1.98 5.18 -8.84
C PRO A 83 3.22 4.62 -9.53
N ILE A 84 4.02 3.80 -8.85
CA ILE A 84 5.25 3.24 -9.43
C ILE A 84 4.89 2.14 -10.45
N PRO A 85 5.34 2.24 -11.72
CA PRO A 85 5.04 1.23 -12.72
C PRO A 85 5.57 -0.15 -12.32
N ALA A 86 4.77 -1.19 -12.55
CA ALA A 86 5.19 -2.57 -12.37
C ALA A 86 6.40 -2.90 -13.25
N ILE A 87 7.26 -3.79 -12.77
CA ILE A 87 8.44 -4.27 -13.48
C ILE A 87 7.99 -5.47 -14.33
N GLN A 88 8.16 -5.40 -15.65
CA GLN A 88 7.52 -6.37 -16.55
C GLN A 88 8.34 -7.62 -16.82
N ASN A 89 9.65 -7.58 -16.59
CA ASN A 89 10.56 -8.66 -16.97
C ASN A 89 11.91 -8.54 -16.24
N THR A 90 12.75 -9.56 -16.42
CA THR A 90 14.10 -9.64 -15.84
C THR A 90 14.99 -8.46 -16.24
N GLN A 91 14.94 -8.01 -17.49
CA GLN A 91 15.78 -6.90 -17.95
C GLN A 91 15.42 -5.59 -17.24
N GLU A 92 14.12 -5.29 -17.12
CA GLU A 92 13.66 -4.14 -16.35
C GLU A 92 14.00 -4.25 -14.87
N MET A 93 13.93 -5.46 -14.30
CA MET A 93 14.30 -5.68 -12.90
C MET A 93 15.78 -5.38 -12.66
N ILE A 94 16.68 -5.85 -13.53
CA ILE A 94 18.10 -5.54 -13.43
C ILE A 94 18.33 -4.03 -13.57
N ALA A 95 17.68 -3.38 -14.54
CA ALA A 95 17.80 -1.93 -14.74
C ALA A 95 17.25 -1.09 -13.57
N ARG A 96 16.28 -1.63 -12.83
CA ARG A 96 15.61 -0.98 -11.69
C ARG A 96 15.97 -1.63 -10.36
N PHE A 97 17.07 -2.38 -10.29
CA PHE A 97 17.38 -3.24 -9.15
C PHE A 97 17.42 -2.46 -7.84
N ASP A 98 18.14 -1.34 -7.84
CA ASP A 98 18.29 -0.45 -6.67
C ASP A 98 16.98 0.23 -6.23
N GLN A 99 15.93 0.23 -7.07
CA GLN A 99 14.60 0.67 -6.65
C GLN A 99 13.97 -0.37 -5.72
N VAL A 100 14.24 -1.66 -5.92
CA VAL A 100 13.53 -2.73 -5.21
C VAL A 100 14.39 -3.36 -4.12
N PHE A 101 15.69 -3.51 -4.37
CA PHE A 101 16.66 -4.10 -3.47
C PHE A 101 17.73 -3.07 -3.11
N ASP A 102 17.93 -2.86 -1.81
CA ASP A 102 19.07 -2.11 -1.28
C ASP A 102 19.92 -3.05 -0.41
N PRO A 103 21.13 -2.62 0.02
CA PRO A 103 21.99 -3.45 0.86
C PRO A 103 21.28 -3.94 2.13
N LYS A 104 20.39 -3.15 2.72
CA LYS A 104 19.64 -3.53 3.92
C LYS A 104 18.69 -4.70 3.65
N LEU A 105 17.91 -4.65 2.58
CA LEU A 105 17.01 -5.76 2.22
C LEU A 105 17.83 -7.01 1.85
N LEU A 106 18.90 -6.85 1.10
CA LEU A 106 19.78 -7.97 0.71
C LEU A 106 20.42 -8.62 1.94
N GLU A 107 20.92 -7.83 2.89
CA GLU A 107 21.46 -8.34 4.16
C GLU A 107 20.41 -9.07 4.98
N GLN A 108 19.18 -8.55 5.03
CA GLN A 108 18.07 -9.20 5.72
C GLN A 108 17.75 -10.58 5.12
N ILE A 109 17.74 -10.69 3.78
CA ILE A 109 17.52 -11.98 3.10
C ILE A 109 18.73 -12.90 3.34
N ALA A 110 19.95 -12.40 3.12
CA ALA A 110 21.19 -13.18 3.20
C ALA A 110 21.44 -13.78 4.60
N HIS A 111 21.02 -13.10 5.67
CA HIS A 111 21.21 -13.54 7.04
C HIS A 111 19.98 -14.21 7.68
N SER A 112 18.88 -14.34 6.92
CA SER A 112 17.68 -15.03 7.39
C SER A 112 17.93 -16.53 7.60
N LYS A 113 17.25 -17.10 8.60
CA LYS A 113 17.25 -18.52 8.92
C LYS A 113 15.95 -19.14 8.45
N ILE A 114 16.04 -20.21 7.66
CA ILE A 114 14.87 -20.84 7.04
C ILE A 114 13.86 -21.29 8.10
N GLU A 115 14.33 -21.87 9.20
CA GLU A 115 13.52 -22.42 10.27
C GLU A 115 12.89 -21.38 11.22
N ALA A 116 13.34 -20.13 11.19
CA ALA A 116 12.94 -19.11 12.17
C ALA A 116 12.33 -17.86 11.53
N ASP A 117 12.80 -17.47 10.36
CA ASP A 117 12.40 -16.22 9.70
C ASP A 117 11.42 -16.46 8.55
N TRP A 118 11.26 -17.70 8.10
CA TRP A 118 10.41 -18.03 6.97
C TRP A 118 9.29 -18.98 7.38
N GLN A 119 8.08 -18.72 6.89
CA GLN A 119 6.88 -19.49 7.23
C GLN A 119 5.94 -19.64 6.03
N THR A 120 5.26 -20.77 5.92
CA THR A 120 4.20 -20.98 4.93
C THR A 120 2.89 -20.43 5.45
N MET A 121 2.21 -19.60 4.65
CA MET A 121 0.97 -18.92 5.02
C MET A 121 -0.25 -19.48 4.28
N GLY A 122 -0.39 -20.80 4.31
CA GLY A 122 -1.39 -21.53 3.51
C GLY A 122 -1.25 -21.21 2.02
N TRP A 123 -2.37 -21.00 1.32
CA TRP A 123 -2.36 -20.71 -0.12
C TRP A 123 -1.63 -19.42 -0.53
N ARG A 124 -1.23 -18.55 0.42
CA ARG A 124 -0.56 -17.27 0.15
C ARG A 124 0.92 -17.41 -0.23
N GLY A 125 1.55 -18.53 0.09
CA GLY A 125 2.96 -18.79 -0.21
C GLY A 125 3.87 -18.75 1.02
N ILE A 126 5.16 -18.51 0.78
CA ILE A 126 6.25 -18.57 1.76
C ILE A 126 6.70 -17.14 2.10
N MET A 127 6.63 -16.77 3.36
CA MET A 127 6.78 -15.40 3.84
C MET A 127 8.06 -15.23 4.65
N LEU A 128 8.87 -14.20 4.34
CA LEU A 128 9.99 -13.75 5.18
C LEU A 128 9.55 -12.70 6.20
N GLY A 129 9.85 -12.94 7.47
CA GLY A 129 9.54 -12.05 8.59
C GLY A 129 8.06 -11.73 8.66
N SER A 130 7.70 -10.46 8.84
CA SER A 130 6.32 -9.99 8.83
C SER A 130 5.79 -9.66 7.42
N GLY A 131 6.22 -10.42 6.41
CA GLY A 131 5.81 -10.20 5.02
C GLY A 131 6.69 -9.25 4.23
N VAL A 132 7.97 -9.14 4.59
CA VAL A 132 8.93 -8.27 3.88
C VAL A 132 9.13 -8.76 2.44
N VAL A 133 9.24 -10.07 2.26
CA VAL A 133 9.33 -10.76 0.96
C VAL A 133 8.37 -11.95 0.98
N TRP A 134 7.72 -12.20 -0.15
CA TRP A 134 6.82 -13.33 -0.37
C TRP A 134 7.28 -14.14 -1.58
N LEU A 135 7.33 -15.46 -1.42
CA LEU A 135 7.54 -16.41 -2.50
C LEU A 135 6.26 -17.21 -2.76
N ASP A 136 6.03 -17.61 -4.00
CA ASP A 136 5.13 -18.73 -4.28
C ASP A 136 5.81 -20.07 -3.96
N PHE A 137 5.07 -21.17 -4.19
CA PHE A 137 5.55 -22.52 -3.93
C PHE A 137 6.50 -23.07 -5.01
N ASP A 138 6.76 -22.31 -6.08
CA ASP A 138 7.80 -22.56 -7.07
C ASP A 138 9.10 -21.77 -6.73
N GLY A 139 9.09 -21.02 -5.62
CA GLY A 139 10.23 -20.24 -5.16
C GLY A 139 10.41 -18.90 -5.88
N LYS A 140 9.38 -18.42 -6.60
CA LYS A 140 9.40 -17.11 -7.23
C LYS A 140 8.95 -16.03 -6.26
N ILE A 141 9.66 -14.90 -6.24
CA ILE A 141 9.28 -13.70 -5.52
C ILE A 141 8.02 -13.12 -6.16
N ILE A 142 6.92 -13.13 -5.41
CA ILE A 142 5.62 -12.62 -5.84
C ILE A 142 5.30 -11.25 -5.22
N ALA A 143 5.93 -10.89 -4.10
CA ALA A 143 5.80 -9.56 -3.51
C ALA A 143 7.02 -9.17 -2.67
N ILE A 144 7.30 -7.87 -2.65
CA ILE A 144 8.30 -7.24 -1.77
C ILE A 144 7.61 -6.05 -1.13
N ASN A 145 7.31 -6.12 0.17
CA ASN A 145 6.61 -5.05 0.87
C ASN A 145 7.58 -4.02 1.49
N TYR A 146 8.88 -4.31 1.44
CA TYR A 146 9.92 -3.32 1.69
C TYR A 146 9.92 -2.23 0.61
N GLN A 147 10.15 -0.98 1.02
CA GLN A 147 10.32 0.16 0.13
C GLN A 147 11.69 0.77 0.37
N THR A 148 12.52 0.79 -0.66
CA THR A 148 13.85 1.41 -0.60
C THR A 148 13.72 2.94 -0.54
N PRO A 149 14.73 3.67 -0.05
CA PRO A 149 14.76 5.13 -0.15
C PRO A 149 14.68 5.64 -1.60
N VAL A 150 15.27 4.92 -2.56
CA VAL A 150 15.23 5.26 -3.99
C VAL A 150 13.80 5.18 -4.52
N GLU A 151 13.09 4.11 -4.18
CA GLU A 151 11.70 3.92 -4.59
C GLU A 151 10.73 4.88 -3.90
N ALA A 152 10.93 5.17 -2.61
CA ALA A 152 10.16 6.17 -1.90
C ALA A 152 10.31 7.57 -2.57
N LYS A 153 11.53 7.93 -2.99
CA LYS A 153 11.79 9.17 -3.73
C LYS A 153 11.09 9.17 -5.09
N LEU A 154 11.22 8.08 -5.86
CA LEU A 154 10.53 7.93 -7.15
C LEU A 154 9.01 8.07 -6.99
N LYS A 155 8.43 7.44 -5.97
CA LYS A 155 7.01 7.56 -5.66
C LYS A 155 6.61 9.01 -5.43
N ALA A 156 7.36 9.75 -4.61
CA ALA A 156 7.10 11.15 -4.30
C ALA A 156 7.17 12.03 -5.57
N GLU A 157 8.16 11.80 -6.44
CA GLU A 157 8.30 12.51 -7.71
C GLU A 157 7.12 12.25 -8.65
N LEU A 158 6.67 10.99 -8.75
CA LEU A 158 5.50 10.62 -9.56
C LEU A 158 4.21 11.24 -9.02
N ILE A 159 4.04 11.26 -7.70
CA ILE A 159 2.89 11.91 -7.04
C ILE A 159 2.90 13.41 -7.34
N ALA A 160 4.03 14.10 -7.16
CA ALA A 160 4.15 15.53 -7.46
C ALA A 160 3.84 15.84 -8.95
N LYS A 161 4.28 14.95 -9.85
CA LYS A 161 3.94 15.06 -11.28
C LYS A 161 2.43 14.91 -11.52
N GLN A 162 1.76 13.97 -10.85
CA GLN A 162 0.31 13.87 -10.94
C GLN A 162 -0.39 15.12 -10.39
N GLN A 163 0.02 15.62 -9.23
CA GLN A 163 -0.56 16.83 -8.62
C GLN A 163 -0.52 18.03 -9.57
N THR A 164 0.56 18.21 -10.33
CA THR A 164 0.69 19.31 -11.31
C THR A 164 -0.08 19.08 -12.61
N ALA A 165 -0.38 17.83 -12.96
CA ALA A 165 -1.13 17.48 -14.17
C ALA A 165 -2.66 17.51 -13.99
N LEU A 166 -3.16 17.46 -12.75
CA LEU A 166 -4.58 17.49 -12.42
C LEU A 166 -5.16 18.91 -12.44
N HIS A 167 -6.47 19.01 -12.62
CA HIS A 167 -7.20 20.25 -12.39
C HIS A 167 -7.03 20.74 -10.93
N PRO A 168 -6.88 22.06 -10.67
CA PRO A 168 -6.62 22.59 -9.33
C PRO A 168 -7.62 22.19 -8.25
N SER A 169 -8.89 21.90 -8.60
CA SER A 169 -9.90 21.46 -7.63
C SER A 169 -9.64 20.08 -7.03
N VAL A 170 -8.74 19.29 -7.63
CA VAL A 170 -8.38 17.93 -7.19
C VAL A 170 -6.86 17.69 -7.20
N SER A 171 -6.04 18.73 -7.32
CA SER A 171 -4.58 18.60 -7.37
C SER A 171 -3.94 18.30 -6.01
N GLU A 172 -4.62 18.63 -4.91
CA GLU A 172 -4.11 18.39 -3.55
C GLU A 172 -4.58 17.03 -3.02
N PHE A 173 -3.65 16.16 -2.64
CA PHE A 173 -3.87 14.85 -2.03
C PHE A 173 -2.57 14.30 -1.43
N VAL A 174 -2.65 13.30 -0.55
CA VAL A 174 -1.48 12.64 0.07
C VAL A 174 -0.87 11.62 -0.89
N SER A 175 -1.68 10.67 -1.33
CA SER A 175 -1.27 9.65 -2.30
C SER A 175 -2.45 9.25 -3.16
N PRO A 176 -2.19 8.82 -4.41
CA PRO A 176 -3.24 8.30 -5.24
C PRO A 176 -3.49 6.85 -4.83
N ALA A 177 -4.75 6.50 -4.60
CA ALA A 177 -5.14 5.15 -4.22
C ALA A 177 -5.51 4.30 -5.44
N LEU A 178 -6.03 4.95 -6.49
CA LEU A 178 -6.56 4.30 -7.68
C LEU A 178 -6.64 5.26 -8.86
N SER A 179 -6.39 4.74 -10.07
CA SER A 179 -6.68 5.38 -11.34
C SER A 179 -7.24 4.35 -12.31
N TRP A 180 -8.51 4.52 -12.68
CA TRP A 180 -9.25 3.58 -13.50
C TRP A 180 -9.81 4.23 -14.75
N GLU A 181 -9.89 3.42 -15.79
CA GLU A 181 -10.70 3.71 -16.95
C GLU A 181 -11.80 2.66 -17.06
N THR A 182 -13.01 3.14 -17.32
CA THR A 182 -14.19 2.33 -17.67
C THR A 182 -14.63 2.66 -19.09
N ALA A 183 -15.72 2.06 -19.57
CA ALA A 183 -16.31 2.42 -20.85
C ALA A 183 -16.78 3.88 -20.91
N LYS A 184 -17.22 4.45 -19.77
CA LYS A 184 -17.84 5.78 -19.71
C LYS A 184 -17.03 6.83 -18.96
N PHE A 185 -16.12 6.41 -18.08
CA PHE A 185 -15.47 7.32 -17.14
C PHE A 185 -13.97 7.03 -17.00
N THR A 186 -13.21 8.10 -16.76
CA THR A 186 -11.94 8.02 -16.03
C THR A 186 -12.24 8.33 -14.57
N ILE A 187 -11.81 7.45 -13.68
CA ILE A 187 -12.10 7.51 -12.25
C ILE A 187 -10.78 7.54 -11.50
N ARG A 188 -10.71 8.41 -10.49
CA ARG A 188 -9.57 8.51 -9.59
C ARG A 188 -10.06 8.49 -8.16
N VAL A 189 -9.35 7.76 -7.30
CA VAL A 189 -9.51 7.86 -5.85
C VAL A 189 -8.18 8.25 -5.25
N ASP A 190 -8.21 9.30 -4.43
CA ASP A 190 -7.05 9.81 -3.72
C ASP A 190 -7.22 9.57 -2.21
N ASP A 191 -6.14 9.16 -1.55
CA ASP A 191 -6.00 9.24 -0.11
C ASP A 191 -5.74 10.70 0.29
N MET A 192 -6.61 11.23 1.13
CA MET A 192 -6.54 12.60 1.65
C MET A 192 -5.88 12.66 3.03
N GLY A 193 -5.39 11.53 3.54
CA GLY A 193 -4.92 11.34 4.91
C GLY A 193 -6.06 11.07 5.88
N ASN A 194 -5.71 10.66 7.11
CA ASN A 194 -6.67 10.42 8.20
C ASN A 194 -7.80 9.44 7.83
N SER A 195 -7.50 8.43 7.01
CA SER A 195 -8.49 7.44 6.51
C SER A 195 -9.67 8.09 5.77
N GLN A 196 -9.43 9.22 5.10
CA GLN A 196 -10.42 9.90 4.26
C GLN A 196 -10.00 9.79 2.80
N TYR A 197 -10.94 9.46 1.94
CA TYR A 197 -10.70 9.35 0.51
C TYR A 197 -11.52 10.36 -0.27
N ARG A 198 -11.01 10.76 -1.44
CA ARG A 198 -11.74 11.57 -2.43
C ARG A 198 -11.89 10.80 -3.73
N TYR A 199 -13.11 10.72 -4.22
CA TYR A 199 -13.43 10.25 -5.56
C TYR A 199 -13.49 11.44 -6.51
N ALA A 200 -12.91 11.30 -7.69
CA ALA A 200 -13.10 12.22 -8.81
C ALA A 200 -13.36 11.42 -10.09
N ALA A 201 -14.31 11.87 -10.90
CA ALA A 201 -14.60 11.26 -12.18
C ALA A 201 -14.74 12.29 -13.30
N TRP A 202 -14.31 11.87 -14.47
CA TRP A 202 -14.43 12.58 -15.72
C TRP A 202 -15.13 11.66 -16.73
N ALA A 203 -15.98 12.22 -17.58
CA ALA A 203 -16.44 11.52 -18.77
C ALA A 203 -15.25 11.06 -19.61
N LYS A 204 -15.34 9.85 -20.19
CA LYS A 204 -14.28 9.25 -21.01
C LYS A 204 -13.80 10.23 -22.08
N GLY A 205 -12.48 10.37 -22.20
CA GLY A 205 -11.84 11.24 -23.20
C GLY A 205 -11.53 12.65 -22.70
N LYS A 206 -12.09 13.10 -21.58
CA LYS A 206 -11.68 14.36 -20.96
C LYS A 206 -10.28 14.27 -20.36
N ALA A 207 -9.52 15.35 -20.45
CA ALA A 207 -8.21 15.45 -19.82
C ALA A 207 -8.35 15.61 -18.30
N LEU A 208 -7.43 15.03 -17.54
CA LEU A 208 -7.43 15.15 -16.07
C LEU A 208 -7.16 16.59 -15.57
N SER A 209 -6.62 17.45 -16.43
CA SER A 209 -6.43 18.88 -16.20
C SER A 209 -7.74 19.68 -16.34
N GLU A 210 -8.77 19.11 -16.96
CA GLU A 210 -10.12 19.70 -16.98
C GLU A 210 -10.84 19.47 -15.66
N LYS A 211 -11.82 20.32 -15.36
CA LYS A 211 -12.63 20.16 -14.14
C LYS A 211 -13.35 18.81 -14.13
N PRO A 212 -13.22 17.99 -13.07
CA PRO A 212 -13.96 16.74 -12.94
C PRO A 212 -15.47 16.99 -12.99
N ASP A 213 -16.18 16.03 -13.58
CA ASP A 213 -17.65 16.03 -13.66
C ASP A 213 -18.31 15.74 -12.32
N LEU A 214 -17.63 14.93 -11.48
CA LEU A 214 -18.08 14.61 -10.13
C LEU A 214 -16.89 14.53 -9.19
N VAL A 215 -17.04 15.13 -8.01
CA VAL A 215 -16.10 14.97 -6.88
C VAL A 215 -16.90 14.61 -5.63
N LEU A 216 -16.52 13.51 -4.98
CA LEU A 216 -17.10 13.08 -3.71
C LEU A 216 -16.00 13.00 -2.66
N ASN A 217 -16.25 13.60 -1.50
CA ASN A 217 -15.28 13.63 -0.39
C ASN A 217 -15.75 12.71 0.74
N LYS A 218 -14.86 12.51 1.72
CA LYS A 218 -15.12 11.72 2.93
C LYS A 218 -15.50 10.26 2.63
N GLY A 219 -14.87 9.71 1.60
CA GLY A 219 -14.96 8.28 1.33
C GLY A 219 -14.20 7.48 2.37
N LYS A 220 -14.53 6.19 2.44
CA LYS A 220 -13.87 5.21 3.33
C LYS A 220 -13.42 4.00 2.53
N LEU A 221 -12.35 3.37 3.00
CA LEU A 221 -11.88 2.07 2.54
C LEU A 221 -12.50 0.96 3.40
N VAL A 222 -13.04 -0.08 2.75
CA VAL A 222 -13.65 -1.24 3.42
C VAL A 222 -13.09 -2.51 2.80
N PHE A 223 -12.47 -3.37 3.60
CA PHE A 223 -11.91 -4.65 3.14
C PHE A 223 -12.93 -5.79 3.23
N ASP A 224 -12.97 -6.61 2.18
CA ASP A 224 -13.80 -7.81 2.08
C ASP A 224 -12.99 -9.03 2.54
N GLY A 225 -12.73 -9.08 3.85
CA GLY A 225 -11.94 -10.12 4.49
C GLY A 225 -10.42 -9.92 4.36
N SER A 226 -9.65 -11.01 4.43
CA SER A 226 -8.17 -11.00 4.46
C SER A 226 -7.50 -11.31 3.11
N GLY A 227 -8.31 -11.42 2.04
CA GLY A 227 -7.83 -11.71 0.68
C GLY A 227 -7.36 -10.49 -0.09
N GLY A 228 -7.58 -9.28 0.45
CA GLY A 228 -7.19 -8.03 -0.19
C GLY A 228 -8.25 -7.41 -1.09
N ASN A 229 -9.35 -8.11 -1.41
CA ASN A 229 -10.52 -7.48 -2.01
C ASN A 229 -11.04 -6.38 -1.08
N HIS A 230 -11.44 -5.25 -1.66
CA HIS A 230 -11.89 -4.09 -0.89
C HIS A 230 -12.72 -3.15 -1.75
N SER A 231 -13.30 -2.13 -1.13
CA SER A 231 -13.99 -1.05 -1.83
C SER A 231 -13.70 0.31 -1.24
N TYR A 232 -13.61 1.31 -2.12
CA TYR A 232 -13.72 2.72 -1.72
C TYR A 232 -15.19 3.14 -1.84
N GLN A 233 -15.76 3.58 -0.72
CA GLN A 233 -17.20 3.85 -0.60
C GLN A 233 -17.47 5.32 -0.34
N PHE A 234 -18.40 5.91 -1.09
CA PHE A 234 -18.78 7.32 -1.01
C PHE A 234 -20.29 7.49 -0.97
N ARG A 235 -20.77 8.59 -0.37
CA ARG A 235 -22.20 8.92 -0.29
C ARG A 235 -22.46 10.36 -0.71
N SER A 236 -23.58 10.59 -1.41
CA SER A 236 -24.06 11.93 -1.76
C SER A 236 -25.58 11.93 -1.83
N GLY A 237 -26.25 12.46 -0.81
CA GLY A 237 -27.71 12.39 -0.69
C GLY A 237 -28.21 10.94 -0.77
N PRO A 238 -29.13 10.62 -1.71
CA PRO A 238 -29.66 9.26 -1.86
C PRO A 238 -28.70 8.30 -2.58
N TYR A 239 -27.55 8.78 -3.05
CA TYR A 239 -26.62 7.99 -3.86
C TYR A 239 -25.49 7.39 -3.03
N GLN A 240 -25.10 6.17 -3.36
CA GLN A 240 -23.93 5.48 -2.82
C GLN A 240 -23.06 5.02 -3.98
N TYR A 241 -21.75 5.22 -3.88
CA TYR A 241 -20.78 4.89 -4.92
C TYR A 241 -19.76 3.92 -4.34
N TYR A 242 -19.53 2.82 -5.02
CA TYR A 242 -18.59 1.79 -4.64
C TYR A 242 -17.60 1.58 -5.78
N CYS A 243 -16.32 1.77 -5.49
CA CYS A 243 -15.23 1.31 -6.36
C CYS A 243 -14.74 -0.01 -5.77
N TYR A 244 -15.28 -1.14 -6.25
CA TYR A 244 -14.88 -2.48 -5.82
C TYR A 244 -13.58 -2.88 -6.49
N VAL A 245 -12.57 -3.24 -5.71
CA VAL A 245 -11.25 -3.67 -6.16
C VAL A 245 -11.15 -5.18 -6.02
N THR A 246 -10.86 -5.85 -7.13
CA THR A 246 -10.70 -7.31 -7.18
C THR A 246 -9.21 -7.64 -7.16
N VAL A 247 -8.73 -8.14 -6.02
CA VAL A 247 -7.37 -8.69 -5.87
C VAL A 247 -7.38 -10.20 -6.08
N LEU A 248 -8.40 -10.87 -5.55
CA LEU A 248 -8.70 -12.28 -5.74
C LEU A 248 -10.03 -12.42 -6.45
N GLY A 249 -9.97 -12.91 -7.69
CA GLY A 249 -11.12 -13.19 -8.53
C GLY A 249 -10.82 -14.36 -9.46
N GLY A 250 -11.82 -14.79 -10.23
CA GLY A 250 -11.62 -15.74 -11.32
C GLY A 250 -10.84 -15.09 -12.47
N SER A 251 -10.37 -15.90 -13.43
CA SER A 251 -9.67 -15.41 -14.63
C SER A 251 -10.44 -14.34 -15.41
N ASP A 252 -11.77 -14.41 -15.34
CA ASP A 252 -12.69 -13.55 -16.09
C ASP A 252 -13.21 -12.39 -15.24
N SER A 253 -12.80 -12.29 -13.97
CA SER A 253 -13.20 -11.19 -13.09
C SER A 253 -12.53 -9.89 -13.52
N PRO A 254 -13.27 -8.77 -13.58
CA PRO A 254 -12.66 -7.49 -13.86
C PRO A 254 -11.73 -7.07 -12.71
N LEU A 255 -10.71 -6.26 -13.01
CA LEU A 255 -9.77 -5.69 -12.03
C LEU A 255 -10.49 -4.89 -10.92
N GLY A 256 -11.66 -4.37 -11.26
CA GLY A 256 -12.58 -3.72 -10.35
C GLY A 256 -13.83 -3.26 -11.08
N GLU A 257 -14.77 -2.70 -10.32
CA GLU A 257 -16.04 -2.20 -10.84
C GLU A 257 -16.45 -0.92 -10.10
N LEU A 258 -16.97 0.05 -10.85
CA LEU A 258 -17.77 1.13 -10.28
C LEU A 258 -19.22 0.68 -10.23
N VAL A 259 -19.81 0.65 -9.04
CA VAL A 259 -21.24 0.41 -8.83
C VAL A 259 -21.86 1.60 -8.11
N VAL A 260 -23.01 2.07 -8.61
CA VAL A 260 -23.74 3.21 -8.03
C VAL A 260 -25.16 2.78 -7.69
N PHE A 261 -25.56 3.08 -6.46
CA PHE A 261 -26.91 2.86 -5.95
C PHE A 261 -27.62 4.20 -5.74
N LYS A 262 -28.94 4.21 -5.91
CA LYS A 262 -29.83 5.30 -5.48
C LYS A 262 -30.96 4.69 -4.66
N ASN A 263 -31.11 5.11 -3.40
CA ASN A 263 -32.07 4.50 -2.47
C ASN A 263 -31.94 2.96 -2.43
N ASP A 264 -30.70 2.48 -2.33
CA ASP A 264 -30.32 1.06 -2.30
C ASP A 264 -30.68 0.23 -3.56
N GLN A 265 -31.17 0.87 -4.62
CA GLN A 265 -31.33 0.25 -5.94
C GLN A 265 -30.11 0.54 -6.80
N GLU A 266 -29.49 -0.49 -7.37
CA GLU A 266 -28.40 -0.34 -8.34
C GLU A 266 -28.92 0.40 -9.59
N ILE A 267 -28.22 1.45 -9.99
CA ILE A 267 -28.55 2.26 -11.17
C ILE A 267 -27.43 2.31 -12.22
N LEU A 268 -26.23 1.87 -11.86
CA LEU A 268 -25.07 1.85 -12.74
C LEU A 268 -24.06 0.81 -12.25
N THR A 269 -23.58 0.00 -13.19
CA THR A 269 -22.38 -0.82 -13.05
C THR A 269 -21.47 -0.58 -14.25
N GLN A 270 -20.18 -0.36 -14.00
CA GLN A 270 -19.15 -0.14 -15.00
C GLN A 270 -17.89 -0.93 -14.64
N ALA A 271 -17.60 -1.97 -15.42
CA ALA A 271 -16.36 -2.71 -15.29
C ALA A 271 -15.15 -1.84 -15.64
N VAL A 272 -14.07 -2.02 -14.87
CA VAL A 272 -12.77 -1.40 -15.15
C VAL A 272 -12.11 -2.13 -16.31
N ILE A 273 -11.80 -1.38 -17.36
CA ILE A 273 -11.13 -1.90 -18.57
C ILE A 273 -9.62 -1.67 -18.53
N LYS A 274 -9.17 -0.72 -17.71
CA LYS A 274 -7.76 -0.44 -17.46
C LYS A 274 -7.60 0.16 -16.07
N ALA A 275 -6.59 -0.30 -15.35
CA ALA A 275 -6.17 0.24 -14.07
C ALA A 275 -4.66 0.48 -14.11
N ASP A 276 -4.22 1.55 -13.45
CA ASP A 276 -2.82 1.84 -13.19
C ASP A 276 -2.52 1.71 -11.69
#